data_AF-A0A2N3DGF2-F1
#
_entry.id   AF-A0A2N3DGF2-F1
#
_cell.length_a   1.000
_cell.length_b   1.000
_cell.length_c   1.000
_cell.angle_alpha   90.00
_cell.angle_beta   90.00
_cell.angle_gamma   90.00
#
_symmetry.space_group_name_H-M   'P 1'
#
loop_
_entity.id
_entity.type
_entity.pdbx_description
1 polymer ?
#
loop_
_entity_poly.entity_id
_entity_poly.type
_entity_poly.pdbx_seq_one_letter_code
_entity_poly.pdbx_strand_id
1 'polypeptide(L)'
;MNKFAMSLSAIALMAASATAMAQEAPAATVAVKKSQTIIDADGRVLGKVYEVNTAGGFVTFTAQMKVYRVPLATLSAEGSRLKTTLTRKAIGL
;
A
#
# COMPACT_ATOMS: atom_id res chain seq x y z
N MET A 1 57.01 29.71 -27.04
CA MET A 1 57.06 29.99 -25.58
C MET A 1 56.02 31.06 -25.28
N ASN A 2 55.22 30.88 -24.21
CA ASN A 2 54.22 31.78 -23.56
C ASN A 2 52.92 30.98 -23.33
N LYS A 3 52.69 30.28 -22.20
CA LYS A 3 52.57 30.64 -20.77
C LYS A 3 51.22 31.28 -20.37
N PHE A 4 50.52 30.57 -19.48
CA PHE A 4 49.53 30.97 -18.45
C PHE A 4 48.10 31.40 -18.82
N ALA A 5 47.12 30.59 -18.36
CA ALA A 5 45.93 30.96 -17.56
C ALA A 5 45.11 29.64 -17.35
N MET A 6 45.10 28.95 -16.21
CA MET A 6 44.42 29.24 -14.93
C MET A 6 42.93 29.64 -15.03
N SER A 7 42.02 28.68 -14.88
CA SER A 7 40.78 28.74 -14.04
C SER A 7 39.93 27.48 -14.29
N LEU A 8 39.75 26.60 -13.30
CA LEU A 8 38.75 26.64 -12.22
C LEU A 8 37.32 26.38 -12.72
N SER A 9 36.80 25.17 -12.48
CA SER A 9 35.47 24.90 -11.89
C SER A 9 35.04 23.45 -12.13
N ALA A 10 35.17 22.63 -11.10
CA ALA A 10 34.54 21.32 -11.01
C ALA A 10 33.04 21.53 -10.77
N ILE A 11 32.21 21.24 -11.78
CA ILE A 11 30.76 21.22 -11.62
C ILE A 11 30.39 19.82 -11.13
N ALA A 12 30.22 19.69 -9.82
CA ALA A 12 29.55 18.55 -9.21
C ALA A 12 28.04 18.69 -9.48
N LEU A 13 27.53 18.04 -10.54
CA LEU A 13 26.09 17.83 -10.66
C LEU A 13 25.67 16.76 -9.66
N MET A 14 25.09 17.21 -8.56
CA MET A 14 24.36 16.38 -7.61
C MET A 14 23.26 15.62 -8.35
N ALA A 15 23.32 14.29 -8.27
CA ALA A 15 22.20 13.42 -8.60
C ALA A 15 21.04 13.74 -7.66
N ALA A 16 20.03 14.43 -8.17
CA ALA A 16 18.75 14.58 -7.49
C ALA A 16 18.04 13.23 -7.57
N SER A 17 18.02 12.50 -6.46
CA SER A 17 17.15 11.35 -6.24
C SER A 17 15.71 11.84 -6.30
N ALA A 18 15.07 11.64 -7.45
CA ALA A 18 13.64 11.82 -7.61
C ALA A 18 12.93 10.81 -6.69
N THR A 19 12.45 11.27 -5.54
CA THR A 19 11.44 10.60 -4.75
C THR A 19 10.18 10.51 -5.60
N ALA A 20 10.03 9.38 -6.29
CA ALA A 20 8.77 8.98 -6.89
C ALA A 20 7.75 8.81 -5.76
N MET A 21 7.00 9.88 -5.46
CA MET A 21 5.78 9.76 -4.69
C MET A 21 4.84 8.91 -5.55
N ALA A 22 4.62 7.67 -5.12
CA ALA A 22 3.61 6.81 -5.68
C ALA A 22 2.28 7.54 -5.55
N GLN A 23 1.77 8.04 -6.68
CA GLN A 23 0.45 8.61 -6.78
C GLN A 23 -0.54 7.50 -6.40
N GLU A 24 -1.16 7.66 -5.23
CA GLU A 24 -2.21 6.77 -4.74
C GLU A 24 -3.37 6.87 -5.73
N ALA A 25 -3.43 5.90 -6.65
CA ALA A 25 -4.47 5.82 -7.66
C ALA A 25 -5.83 5.76 -6.93
N PRO A 26 -6.84 6.51 -7.38
CA PRO A 26 -8.14 6.53 -6.72
C PRO A 26 -8.67 5.10 -6.69
N ALA A 27 -8.81 4.56 -5.48
CA ALA A 27 -9.23 3.19 -5.24
C ALA A 27 -10.53 2.95 -6.00
N ALA A 28 -10.44 2.16 -7.08
CA ALA A 28 -11.61 1.64 -7.76
C ALA A 28 -12.52 1.07 -6.67
N THR A 29 -13.77 1.53 -6.61
CA THR A 29 -14.74 1.11 -5.60
C THR A 29 -14.88 -0.42 -5.66
N VAL A 30 -14.10 -1.11 -4.83
CA VAL A 30 -14.03 -2.56 -4.84
C VAL A 30 -15.37 -3.07 -4.34
N ALA A 31 -16.04 -3.88 -5.16
CA ALA A 31 -17.26 -4.57 -4.76
C ALA A 31 -16.91 -5.68 -3.76
N VAL A 32 -16.69 -5.28 -2.50
CA VAL A 32 -16.37 -6.20 -1.41
C VAL A 32 -17.62 -6.97 -1.01
N LYS A 33 -17.53 -8.31 -1.01
CA LYS A 33 -18.61 -9.21 -0.60
C LYS A 33 -18.24 -9.94 0.68
N LYS A 34 -19.25 -10.31 1.46
CA LYS A 34 -19.09 -11.21 2.60
C LYS A 34 -18.48 -12.54 2.16
N SER A 35 -17.74 -13.17 3.06
CA SER A 35 -17.04 -14.44 2.85
C SER A 35 -15.90 -14.43 1.81
N GLN A 36 -15.56 -13.28 1.21
CA GLN A 36 -14.34 -13.16 0.40
C GLN A 36 -13.10 -13.29 1.28
N THR A 37 -12.06 -13.93 0.75
CA THR A 37 -10.78 -14.06 1.45
C THR A 37 -9.99 -12.76 1.32
N ILE A 38 -9.48 -12.26 2.44
CA ILE A 38 -8.59 -11.12 2.51
C ILE A 38 -7.15 -11.62 2.61
N ILE A 39 -6.26 -11.04 1.81
CA ILE A 39 -4.82 -11.24 1.85
C ILE A 39 -4.11 -9.92 2.17
N ASP A 40 -2.98 -9.99 2.86
CA ASP A 40 -2.16 -8.83 3.20
C ASP A 40 -1.33 -8.33 2.01
N ALA A 41 -0.58 -7.25 2.23
CA ALA A 41 0.32 -6.68 1.22
C ALA A 41 1.38 -7.69 0.71
N ASP A 42 1.82 -8.59 1.59
CA ASP A 42 2.80 -9.64 1.34
C ASP A 42 2.18 -10.91 0.69
N GLY A 43 0.86 -10.91 0.45
CA GLY A 43 0.11 -12.02 -0.13
C GLY A 43 -0.31 -13.10 0.88
N ARG A 44 -0.17 -12.86 2.19
CA ARG A 44 -0.54 -13.81 3.25
C ARG A 44 -2.03 -13.73 3.53
N VAL A 45 -2.67 -14.87 3.74
CA VAL A 45 -4.10 -14.92 4.09
C VAL A 45 -4.33 -14.38 5.50
N LEU A 46 -5.22 -13.40 5.61
CA LEU A 46 -5.66 -12.81 6.88
C LEU A 46 -6.89 -13.53 7.43
N GLY A 47 -7.85 -13.83 6.56
CA GLY A 47 -9.12 -14.44 6.93
C GLY A 47 -10.21 -14.17 5.91
N LYS A 48 -11.46 -14.47 6.26
CA LYS A 48 -12.63 -14.16 5.43
C LYS A 48 -13.36 -12.94 5.96
N VAL A 49 -13.89 -12.12 5.04
CA VAL A 49 -14.77 -11.00 5.38
C VAL A 49 -15.99 -11.54 6.14
N TYR A 50 -16.11 -11.13 7.39
CA TYR A 50 -17.26 -11.38 8.25
C TYR A 50 -18.38 -10.38 7.97
N GLU A 51 -18.01 -9.09 7.91
CA GLU A 51 -18.94 -7.99 7.72
C GLU A 51 -18.34 -6.92 6.81
N VAL A 52 -19.19 -6.24 6.05
CA VAL A 52 -18.83 -5.08 5.22
C VAL A 52 -19.62 -3.90 5.76
N ASN A 53 -18.93 -2.90 6.29
CA ASN A 53 -19.54 -1.66 6.76
C ASN A 53 -19.16 -0.53 5.80
N THR A 54 -20.01 -0.31 4.80
CA THR A 54 -19.82 0.74 3.79
C THR A 54 -19.97 2.14 4.37
N ALA A 55 -20.87 2.33 5.34
CA ALA A 55 -21.08 3.61 6.01
C ALA A 55 -19.86 4.03 6.86
N GLY A 56 -19.23 3.07 7.54
CA GLY A 56 -18.01 3.27 8.32
C GLY A 56 -16.71 3.14 7.52
N GLY A 57 -16.79 2.70 6.26
CA GLY A 57 -15.62 2.61 5.38
C GLY A 57 -14.66 1.46 5.70
N PHE A 58 -15.12 0.35 6.31
CA PHE A 58 -14.25 -0.79 6.66
C PHE A 58 -14.93 -2.15 6.45
N VAL A 59 -14.11 -3.19 6.32
CA VAL A 59 -14.54 -4.58 6.48
C VAL A 59 -14.03 -5.15 7.78
N THR A 60 -14.78 -6.11 8.30
CA THR A 60 -14.45 -6.83 9.52
C THR A 60 -14.11 -8.27 9.16
N PHE A 61 -13.08 -8.82 9.79
CA PHE A 61 -12.75 -10.24 9.70
C PHE A 61 -12.31 -10.76 11.05
N THR A 62 -12.41 -12.08 11.24
CA THR A 62 -12.01 -12.73 12.48
C THR A 62 -10.76 -13.56 12.23
N ALA A 63 -9.76 -13.41 13.10
CA ALA A 63 -8.55 -14.21 13.10
C ALA A 63 -8.09 -14.42 14.55
N GLN A 64 -7.53 -15.58 14.87
CA GLN A 64 -7.04 -15.89 16.24
C GLN A 64 -8.07 -15.57 17.35
N MET A 65 -9.36 -15.88 17.14
CA MET A 65 -10.46 -15.58 18.06
C MET A 65 -10.66 -14.08 18.38
N LYS A 66 -10.07 -13.19 17.58
CA LYS A 66 -10.20 -11.73 17.68
C LYS A 66 -10.80 -11.14 16.41
N VAL A 67 -11.48 -10.01 16.57
CA VAL A 67 -12.11 -9.26 15.48
C VAL A 67 -11.17 -8.14 15.05
N TYR A 68 -10.89 -8.09 13.76
CA TYR A 68 -10.04 -7.07 13.14
C TYR A 68 -10.80 -6.31 12.06
N ARG A 69 -10.35 -5.10 11.78
CA ARG A 69 -10.95 -4.21 10.78
C ARG A 69 -9.90 -3.79 9.76
N VAL A 70 -10.29 -3.78 8.48
CA VAL A 70 -9.47 -3.29 7.37
C VAL A 70 -10.25 -2.19 6.67
N PRO A 71 -9.67 -1.00 6.47
CA PRO A 71 -10.32 0.07 5.72
C PRO A 71 -10.63 -0.36 4.28
N LEU A 72 -11.78 0.05 3.75
CA LEU A 72 -12.15 -0.22 2.36
C LEU A 72 -11.19 0.47 1.37
N ALA A 73 -10.66 1.64 1.74
CA ALA A 73 -9.72 2.40 0.92
C ALA A 73 -8.39 1.67 0.68
N THR A 74 -7.99 0.76 1.58
CA THR A 74 -6.76 -0.02 1.43
C THR A 74 -6.98 -1.31 0.66
N LEU A 75 -8.23 -1.65 0.32
CA LEU A 75 -8.58 -2.90 -0.34
C LEU A 75 -8.59 -2.73 -1.86
N SER A 76 -8.11 -3.78 -2.53
CA SER A 76 -8.13 -3.94 -3.98
C SER A 76 -8.64 -5.34 -4.31
N ALA A 77 -9.41 -5.48 -5.40
CA ALA A 77 -9.80 -6.79 -5.89
C ALA A 77 -8.60 -7.51 -6.52
N GLU A 78 -8.30 -8.71 -6.07
CA GLU A 78 -7.31 -9.61 -6.67
C GLU A 78 -8.01 -10.91 -7.05
N GLY A 79 -8.60 -10.93 -8.25
CA GLY A 79 -9.42 -12.04 -8.73
C GLY A 79 -10.61 -12.31 -7.80
N SER A 80 -10.63 -13.50 -7.19
CA SER A 80 -11.67 -13.92 -6.23
C SER A 80 -11.37 -13.53 -4.77
N ARG A 81 -10.29 -12.78 -4.53
CA ARG A 81 -9.79 -12.38 -3.21
C ARG A 81 -9.68 -10.86 -3.11
N LEU A 82 -9.50 -10.38 -1.89
CA LEU A 82 -9.26 -8.97 -1.59
C LEU A 82 -7.83 -8.82 -1.09
N LYS A 83 -7.04 -7.99 -1.75
CA LYS A 83 -5.71 -7.60 -1.27
C LYS A 83 -5.82 -6.30 -0.48
N THR A 84 -5.24 -6.26 0.71
CA THR A 84 -5.03 -5.00 1.43
C THR A 84 -3.60 -4.49 1.27
N THR A 85 -3.40 -3.18 1.30
CA THR A 85 -2.06 -2.57 1.40
C THR A 85 -1.47 -2.68 2.80
N LEU A 86 -2.25 -3.13 3.80
CA LEU A 86 -1.79 -3.34 5.16
C LEU A 86 -1.09 -4.69 5.34
N THR A 87 -0.04 -4.73 6.15
CA THR A 87 0.61 -5.98 6.60
C THR A 87 -0.08 -6.53 7.85
N ARG A 88 0.11 -7.81 8.15
CA ARG A 88 -0.40 -8.43 9.40
C ARG A 88 -0.03 -7.64 10.65
N LYS A 89 1.24 -7.23 10.75
CA LYS A 89 1.75 -6.46 11.89
C LYS A 89 1.04 -5.11 12.04
N ALA A 90 0.73 -4.44 10.93
CA ALA A 90 0.01 -3.15 10.94
C ALA A 90 -1.45 -3.31 11.42
N ILE A 91 -2.06 -4.48 11.21
CA ILE A 91 -3.41 -4.82 11.67
C ILE A 91 -3.41 -5.31 13.13
N GLY A 92 -2.24 -5.67 13.68
CA GLY A 92 -2.09 -6.23 15.02
C GLY A 92 -2.18 -7.77 15.08
N LEU A 93 -1.87 -8.43 13.96
CA LEU A 93 -1.78 -9.88 13.79
C LEU A 93 -0.36 -10.45 13.85
#